data_AF-A0A1I2XQ50-F1
#
_entry.id   AF-A0A1I2XQ50-F1
#
_cell.length_a   1.000
_cell.length_b   1.000
_cell.length_c   1.000
_cell.angle_alpha   90.00
_cell.angle_beta   90.00
_cell.angle_gamma   90.00
#
_symmetry.space_group_name_H-M   'P 1'
#
loop_
_entity.id
_entity.type
_entity.pdbx_description
1 polymer ?
#
loop_
_entity_poly.entity_id
_entity_poly.type
_entity_poly.pdbx_seq_one_letter_code
_entity_poly.pdbx_strand_id
1 'polypeptide(L)'
;MPRYDGKAVAQEHLLEVAKSMIQAAYKAPLTTGRLKLQTEIVTGDDLVPIIEMLGVMAKISQFVAWDYMTLKETYEAGYPPVLVLIGADATVSEMAWNCGACGFLTCKEFNAFAKENLGQGLVGGGPSCNWKILDVGIACDWAAASAWQHNVDNRVQGSTGSAAKTLGYLPEASSILGISVGPCKELVWYSREVMNKKFTYEDHIKTMFNTLPINFLGFAGSGKPAFKSTDRWWEETHFISWGPQPESEERMYEVIMEMADIVDKYGPEIAAKYQK
;
A
#
# COMPACT_ATOMS: atom_id res chain seq x y z
N MET A 1 -36.45 0.42 -18.81
CA MET A 1 -37.06 0.59 -17.48
C MET A 1 -36.83 2.04 -17.04
N PRO A 2 -37.87 2.85 -16.74
CA PRO A 2 -37.71 4.28 -16.41
C PRO A 2 -37.54 4.59 -14.92
N ARG A 3 -37.21 3.60 -14.08
CA ARG A 3 -36.97 3.78 -12.64
C ARG A 3 -35.75 2.97 -12.22
N TYR A 4 -34.85 3.61 -11.48
CA TYR A 4 -33.59 3.05 -11.01
C TYR A 4 -33.47 3.22 -9.49
N ASP A 5 -32.84 2.28 -8.81
CA ASP A 5 -32.44 2.46 -7.42
C ASP A 5 -31.22 3.38 -7.37
N GLY A 6 -31.35 4.54 -6.71
CA GLY A 6 -30.31 5.58 -6.69
C GLY A 6 -28.99 5.11 -6.08
N LYS A 7 -29.04 4.22 -5.09
CA LYS A 7 -27.85 3.70 -4.42
C LYS A 7 -27.12 2.69 -5.30
N ALA A 8 -27.86 1.80 -5.95
CA ALA A 8 -27.32 0.83 -6.90
C ALA A 8 -26.63 1.53 -8.08
N VAL A 9 -27.29 2.52 -8.72
CA VAL A 9 -26.66 3.23 -9.85
C VAL A 9 -25.47 4.08 -9.42
N ALA A 10 -25.47 4.63 -8.20
CA ALA A 10 -24.30 5.33 -7.67
C ALA A 10 -23.12 4.38 -7.43
N GLN A 11 -23.39 3.15 -6.98
CA GLN A 11 -22.37 2.11 -6.83
C GLN A 11 -21.84 1.64 -8.19
N GLU A 12 -22.73 1.42 -9.17
CA GLU A 12 -22.35 1.05 -10.55
C GLU A 12 -21.50 2.15 -11.21
N HIS A 13 -21.79 3.42 -10.92
CA HIS A 13 -21.08 4.57 -11.49
C HIS A 13 -19.61 4.66 -11.04
N LEU A 14 -19.20 3.97 -9.97
CA LEU A 14 -17.80 3.96 -9.52
C LEU A 14 -16.83 3.51 -10.62
N LEU A 15 -17.24 2.62 -11.52
CA LEU A 15 -16.42 2.19 -12.66
C LEU A 15 -16.20 3.35 -13.66
N GLU A 16 -17.21 4.19 -13.90
CA GLU A 16 -17.07 5.36 -14.77
C GLU A 16 -16.19 6.44 -14.13
N VAL A 17 -16.27 6.59 -12.81
CA VAL A 17 -15.36 7.46 -12.05
C VAL A 17 -13.93 6.93 -12.16
N ALA A 18 -13.70 5.63 -11.98
CA ALA A 18 -12.39 5.01 -12.13
C ALA A 18 -11.79 5.16 -13.54
N LYS A 19 -12.60 5.09 -14.60
CA LYS A 19 -12.16 5.42 -15.97
C LYS A 19 -11.69 6.87 -16.08
N SER A 20 -12.40 7.80 -15.47
CA SER A 20 -12.01 9.22 -15.43
C SER A 20 -10.71 9.42 -14.65
N MET A 21 -10.50 8.68 -13.56
CA MET A 21 -9.25 8.66 -12.81
C MET A 21 -8.06 8.21 -13.67
N ILE A 22 -8.22 7.14 -14.47
CA ILE A 22 -7.17 6.68 -15.39
C ILE A 22 -6.84 7.77 -16.42
N GLN A 23 -7.85 8.39 -17.02
CA GLN A 23 -7.63 9.51 -17.94
C GLN A 23 -6.83 10.64 -17.27
N ALA A 24 -7.16 10.99 -16.04
CA ALA A 24 -6.46 12.02 -15.27
C ALA A 24 -5.00 11.63 -14.97
N ALA A 25 -4.74 10.38 -14.60
CA ALA A 25 -3.39 9.86 -14.36
C ALA A 25 -2.50 9.99 -15.61
N TYR A 26 -3.00 9.60 -16.78
CA TYR A 26 -2.26 9.73 -18.04
C TYR A 26 -2.07 11.19 -18.50
N LYS A 27 -2.95 12.10 -18.06
CA LYS A 27 -2.84 13.53 -18.36
C LYS A 27 -1.89 14.28 -17.43
N ALA A 28 -1.55 13.69 -16.28
CA ALA A 28 -0.85 14.36 -15.20
C ALA A 28 0.45 15.06 -15.69
N PRO A 29 0.75 16.28 -15.22
CA PRO A 29 1.95 17.03 -15.59
C PRO A 29 3.15 16.45 -14.84
N LEU A 30 3.80 15.46 -15.46
CA LEU A 30 4.95 14.77 -14.89
C LEU A 30 6.22 15.63 -14.97
N THR A 31 7.04 15.59 -13.92
CA THR A 31 8.32 16.31 -13.82
C THR A 31 9.31 15.81 -14.87
N THR A 32 9.41 14.49 -15.04
CA THR A 32 10.37 13.89 -15.98
C THR A 32 9.78 13.78 -17.39
N GLY A 33 8.46 13.63 -17.50
CA GLY A 33 7.79 13.30 -18.78
C GLY A 33 8.23 11.96 -19.38
N ARG A 34 8.87 11.09 -18.59
CA ARG A 34 9.44 9.79 -19.03
C ARG A 34 8.79 8.59 -18.36
N LEU A 35 7.72 8.79 -17.60
CA LEU A 35 7.06 7.69 -16.91
C LEU A 35 6.26 6.83 -17.91
N LYS A 36 6.55 5.53 -17.95
CA LYS A 36 5.74 4.54 -18.66
C LYS A 36 4.68 4.02 -17.70
N LEU A 37 3.54 4.71 -17.66
CA LEU A 37 2.43 4.33 -16.78
C LEU A 37 1.75 3.04 -17.25
N GLN A 38 1.55 2.13 -16.31
CA GLN A 38 0.63 1.00 -16.41
C GLN A 38 -0.50 1.23 -15.41
N THR A 39 -1.75 1.03 -15.86
CA THR A 39 -2.93 1.20 -15.00
C THR A 39 -3.92 0.08 -15.24
N GLU A 40 -4.64 -0.32 -14.19
CA GLU A 40 -5.69 -1.33 -14.28
C GLU A 40 -6.83 -1.00 -13.30
N ILE A 41 -8.06 -1.38 -13.63
CA ILE A 41 -9.21 -1.26 -12.74
C ILE A 41 -9.62 -2.68 -12.35
N VAL A 42 -9.65 -2.95 -11.04
CA VAL A 42 -10.03 -4.24 -10.47
C VAL A 42 -11.39 -4.10 -9.78
N THR A 43 -12.33 -4.99 -10.13
CA THR A 43 -13.72 -4.96 -9.64
C THR A 43 -14.27 -6.37 -9.46
N GLY A 44 -15.33 -6.51 -8.66
CA GLY A 44 -16.04 -7.80 -8.51
C GLY A 44 -15.11 -8.87 -7.95
N ASP A 45 -15.26 -10.10 -8.43
CA ASP A 45 -14.52 -11.27 -7.92
C ASP A 45 -12.99 -11.16 -8.12
N ASP A 46 -12.52 -10.33 -9.06
CA ASP A 46 -11.09 -10.05 -9.25
C ASP A 46 -10.46 -9.28 -8.05
N LEU A 47 -11.26 -8.78 -7.10
CA LEU A 47 -10.77 -8.20 -5.84
C LEU A 47 -10.36 -9.27 -4.80
N VAL A 48 -10.92 -10.48 -4.90
CA VAL A 48 -10.72 -11.54 -3.91
C VAL A 48 -9.23 -11.91 -3.72
N PRO A 49 -8.42 -12.09 -4.78
CA PRO A 49 -6.99 -12.38 -4.63
C PRO A 49 -6.26 -11.30 -3.82
N ILE A 50 -6.58 -10.03 -4.07
CA ILE A 50 -5.97 -8.89 -3.37
C ILE A 50 -6.41 -8.85 -1.91
N ILE A 51 -7.69 -9.10 -1.61
CA ILE A 51 -8.21 -9.18 -0.24
C ILE A 51 -7.53 -10.32 0.53
N GLU A 52 -7.38 -11.51 -0.07
CA GLU A 52 -6.70 -12.65 0.56
C GLU A 52 -5.23 -12.33 0.85
N MET A 53 -4.51 -11.78 -0.13
CA MET A 53 -3.11 -11.35 0.03
C MET A 53 -2.94 -10.32 1.16
N LEU A 54 -3.81 -9.30 1.21
CA LEU A 54 -3.80 -8.30 2.27
C LEU A 54 -4.06 -8.93 3.65
N GLY A 55 -4.92 -9.95 3.73
CA GLY A 55 -5.21 -10.68 4.97
C GLY A 55 -3.99 -11.39 5.54
N VAL A 56 -3.15 -11.97 4.68
CA VAL A 56 -1.88 -12.57 5.08
C VAL A 56 -0.88 -11.50 5.52
N MET A 57 -0.70 -10.43 4.72
CA MET A 57 0.20 -9.31 5.06
C MET A 57 -0.19 -8.58 6.36
N ALA A 58 -1.50 -8.52 6.66
CA ALA A 58 -2.03 -7.91 7.88
C ALA A 58 -1.53 -8.58 9.18
N LYS A 59 -1.11 -9.86 9.12
CA LYS A 59 -0.60 -10.61 10.28
C LYS A 59 0.69 -10.05 10.88
N ILE A 60 1.44 -9.27 10.10
CA ILE A 60 2.72 -8.66 10.49
C ILE A 60 2.72 -7.13 10.38
N SER A 61 1.64 -6.52 9.88
CA SER A 61 1.54 -5.07 9.74
C SER A 61 0.14 -4.57 10.05
N GLN A 62 0.02 -3.83 11.15
CA GLN A 62 -1.23 -3.17 11.52
C GLN A 62 -1.66 -2.13 10.48
N PHE A 63 -0.71 -1.49 9.78
CA PHE A 63 -1.01 -0.53 8.73
C PHE A 63 -1.72 -1.21 7.55
N VAL A 64 -1.31 -2.42 7.19
CA VAL A 64 -1.99 -3.24 6.16
C VAL A 64 -3.31 -3.79 6.68
N ALA A 65 -3.39 -4.17 7.96
CA ALA A 65 -4.60 -4.69 8.58
C ALA A 65 -5.80 -3.75 8.44
N TRP A 66 -5.58 -2.43 8.50
CA TRP A 66 -6.66 -1.48 8.31
C TRP A 66 -7.24 -1.51 6.89
N ASP A 67 -6.37 -1.45 5.88
CA ASP A 67 -6.80 -1.49 4.48
C ASP A 67 -7.48 -2.83 4.17
N TYR A 68 -6.93 -3.95 4.68
CA TYR A 68 -7.53 -5.29 4.61
C TYR A 68 -8.96 -5.32 5.17
N MET A 69 -9.14 -4.92 6.43
CA MET A 69 -10.45 -4.99 7.10
C MET A 69 -11.49 -4.15 6.38
N THR A 70 -11.13 -2.94 5.95
CA THR A 70 -12.05 -2.05 5.24
C THR A 70 -12.44 -2.62 3.87
N LEU A 71 -11.48 -3.14 3.11
CA LEU A 71 -11.73 -3.74 1.80
C LEU A 71 -12.60 -4.99 1.92
N LYS A 72 -12.31 -5.87 2.90
CA LYS A 72 -13.08 -7.09 3.17
C LYS A 72 -14.51 -6.79 3.60
N GLU A 73 -14.70 -5.93 4.60
CA GLU A 73 -16.03 -5.61 5.14
C GLU A 73 -16.94 -4.97 4.08
N THR A 74 -16.39 -4.09 3.24
CA THR A 74 -17.16 -3.45 2.17
C THR A 74 -17.55 -4.43 1.08
N TYR A 75 -16.63 -5.33 0.70
CA TYR A 75 -16.88 -6.44 -0.22
C TYR A 75 -17.99 -7.36 0.29
N GLU A 76 -17.86 -7.89 1.52
CA GLU A 76 -18.81 -8.83 2.13
C GLU A 76 -20.18 -8.19 2.38
N ALA A 77 -20.23 -6.88 2.65
CA ALA A 77 -21.49 -6.15 2.83
C ALA A 77 -22.25 -5.89 1.51
N GLY A 78 -21.74 -6.35 0.36
CA GLY A 78 -22.36 -6.16 -0.95
C GLY A 78 -22.16 -4.76 -1.55
N TYR A 79 -21.13 -4.03 -1.08
CA TYR A 79 -20.74 -2.74 -1.64
C TYR A 79 -19.24 -2.75 -1.97
N PRO A 80 -18.79 -3.65 -2.87
CA PRO A 80 -17.37 -3.79 -3.18
C PRO A 80 -16.85 -2.46 -3.75
N PRO A 81 -15.72 -1.95 -3.25
CA PRO A 81 -15.09 -0.78 -3.83
C PRO A 81 -14.51 -1.12 -5.22
N VAL A 82 -14.23 -0.09 -6.00
CA VAL A 82 -13.45 -0.23 -7.23
C VAL A 82 -12.00 0.06 -6.88
N LEU A 83 -11.07 -0.83 -7.24
CA LEU A 83 -9.65 -0.62 -6.99
C LEU A 83 -8.96 -0.18 -8.29
N VAL A 84 -8.36 1.01 -8.28
CA VAL A 84 -7.55 1.51 -9.39
C VAL A 84 -6.07 1.27 -9.07
N LEU A 85 -5.38 0.50 -9.89
CA LEU A 85 -3.94 0.27 -9.80
C LEU A 85 -3.23 1.24 -10.73
N ILE A 86 -2.21 1.93 -10.22
CA ILE A 86 -1.32 2.82 -10.97
C ILE A 86 0.12 2.42 -10.66
N GLY A 87 0.89 2.11 -11.69
CA GLY A 87 2.29 1.74 -11.51
C GLY A 87 3.18 2.15 -12.67
N ALA A 88 4.48 2.14 -12.42
CA ALA A 88 5.51 2.36 -13.42
C ALA A 88 6.85 1.79 -12.96
N ASP A 89 7.78 1.60 -13.91
CA ASP A 89 9.16 1.28 -13.58
C ASP A 89 9.95 2.53 -13.14
N ALA A 90 10.29 2.56 -11.86
CA ALA A 90 11.12 3.58 -11.23
C ALA A 90 12.54 3.08 -10.93
N THR A 91 12.89 1.84 -11.27
CA THR A 91 14.22 1.25 -10.98
C THR A 91 15.30 1.66 -11.98
N VAL A 92 14.90 2.33 -13.06
CA VAL A 92 15.81 2.85 -14.09
C VAL A 92 15.61 4.35 -14.30
N SER A 93 16.69 5.08 -14.48
CA SER A 93 16.70 6.50 -14.81
C SER A 93 17.33 6.73 -16.19
N GLU A 94 16.53 7.14 -17.18
CA GLU A 94 17.03 7.52 -18.51
C GLU A 94 17.30 9.03 -18.65
N MET A 95 17.19 9.79 -17.57
CA MET A 95 17.27 11.26 -17.62
C MET A 95 18.68 11.80 -17.82
N ALA A 96 19.70 11.05 -17.38
CA ALA A 96 21.11 11.49 -17.37
C ALA A 96 21.37 12.83 -16.66
N TRP A 97 20.48 13.25 -15.75
CA TRP A 97 20.61 14.50 -15.00
C TRP A 97 21.72 14.44 -13.95
N ASN A 98 22.11 13.23 -13.50
CA ASN A 98 23.18 13.04 -12.50
C ASN A 98 22.98 13.91 -11.25
N CYS A 99 21.72 14.03 -10.81
CA CYS A 99 21.31 14.98 -9.78
C CYS A 99 21.68 14.59 -8.33
N GLY A 100 22.12 13.35 -8.09
CA GLY A 100 22.46 12.88 -6.74
C GLY A 100 21.27 12.51 -5.83
N ALA A 101 20.01 12.78 -6.22
CA ALA A 101 18.86 12.61 -5.33
C ALA A 101 18.66 11.17 -4.81
N CYS A 102 19.02 10.16 -5.61
CA CYS A 102 18.96 8.75 -5.24
C CYS A 102 20.23 8.25 -4.50
N GLY A 103 21.17 9.15 -4.18
CA GLY A 103 22.42 8.83 -3.48
C GLY A 103 23.60 8.44 -4.38
N PHE A 104 23.41 8.38 -5.70
CA PHE A 104 24.48 8.05 -6.67
C PHE A 104 24.94 9.29 -7.45
N LEU A 105 26.23 9.36 -7.79
CA LEU A 105 26.80 10.49 -8.52
C LEU A 105 26.24 10.59 -9.95
N THR A 106 26.00 9.44 -10.60
CA THR A 106 25.43 9.40 -11.95
C THR A 106 24.21 8.49 -12.05
N CYS A 107 23.30 8.80 -12.98
CA CYS A 107 22.18 7.92 -13.32
C CYS A 107 22.67 6.54 -13.80
N LYS A 108 23.84 6.49 -14.46
CA LYS A 108 24.45 5.23 -14.92
C LYS A 108 24.85 4.32 -13.75
N GLU A 109 25.47 4.88 -12.72
CA GLU A 109 25.83 4.14 -11.49
C GLU A 109 24.58 3.64 -10.77
N PHE A 110 23.57 4.50 -10.60
CA PHE A 110 22.29 4.11 -10.04
C PHE A 110 21.67 2.95 -10.82
N ASN A 111 21.59 3.04 -12.16
CA ASN A 111 20.99 2.00 -12.99
C ASN A 111 21.73 0.66 -12.88
N ALA A 112 23.07 0.69 -12.81
CA ALA A 112 23.87 -0.52 -12.62
C ALA A 112 23.60 -1.14 -11.24
N PHE A 113 23.60 -0.34 -10.19
CA PHE A 113 23.30 -0.79 -8.84
C PHE A 113 21.88 -1.35 -8.73
N ALA A 114 20.88 -0.61 -9.23
CA ALA A 114 19.48 -0.99 -9.16
C ALA A 114 19.24 -2.34 -9.85
N LYS A 115 19.84 -2.56 -11.02
CA LYS A 115 19.75 -3.84 -11.74
C LYS A 115 20.22 -5.04 -10.92
N GLU A 116 21.25 -4.87 -10.10
CA GLU A 116 21.85 -5.95 -9.30
C GLU A 116 21.27 -6.08 -7.88
N ASN A 117 20.59 -5.04 -7.40
CA ASN A 117 20.18 -4.91 -6.00
C ASN A 117 18.66 -4.64 -5.87
N LEU A 118 17.86 -5.16 -6.80
CA LEU A 118 16.40 -5.10 -6.66
C LEU A 118 15.96 -5.87 -5.40
N GLY A 119 15.13 -5.22 -4.60
CA GLY A 119 14.53 -5.81 -3.41
C GLY A 119 13.08 -5.37 -3.27
N GLN A 120 12.26 -6.26 -2.72
CA GLN A 120 10.87 -5.98 -2.38
C GLN A 120 10.74 -5.99 -0.85
N GLY A 121 10.39 -4.85 -0.28
CA GLY A 121 9.92 -4.74 1.09
C GLY A 121 8.41 -5.02 1.18
N LEU A 122 7.85 -4.91 2.39
CA LEU A 122 6.46 -5.26 2.63
C LEU A 122 5.45 -4.45 1.79
N VAL A 123 5.72 -3.16 1.54
CA VAL A 123 4.80 -2.25 0.83
C VAL A 123 5.46 -1.48 -0.31
N GLY A 124 6.64 -1.90 -0.75
CA GLY A 124 7.38 -1.19 -1.79
C GLY A 124 8.68 -1.87 -2.19
N GLY A 125 9.05 -1.73 -3.45
CA GLY A 125 10.30 -2.21 -4.00
C GLY A 125 11.29 -1.07 -4.28
N GLY A 126 12.56 -1.42 -4.40
CA GLY A 126 13.62 -0.48 -4.71
C GLY A 126 14.93 -1.19 -5.05
N PRO A 127 16.02 -0.45 -5.23
CA PRO A 127 16.12 1.02 -5.17
C PRO A 127 15.39 1.71 -6.33
N SER A 128 15.06 3.00 -6.18
CA SER A 128 14.27 3.74 -7.17
C SER A 128 14.80 5.14 -7.42
N CYS A 129 14.56 5.65 -8.63
CA CYS A 129 14.84 7.03 -8.96
C CYS A 129 13.80 7.96 -8.32
N ASN A 130 14.24 8.88 -7.45
CA ASN A 130 13.34 9.79 -6.73
C ASN A 130 12.41 10.58 -7.66
N TRP A 131 12.89 11.04 -8.81
CA TRP A 131 12.07 11.81 -9.76
C TRP A 131 11.01 10.95 -10.44
N LYS A 132 11.29 9.67 -10.71
CA LYS A 132 10.26 8.76 -11.25
C LYS A 132 9.21 8.42 -10.20
N ILE A 133 9.62 8.21 -8.95
CA ILE A 133 8.66 8.01 -7.84
C ILE A 133 7.81 9.25 -7.62
N LEU A 134 8.39 10.46 -7.71
CA LEU A 134 7.63 11.70 -7.67
C LEU A 134 6.57 11.74 -8.78
N ASP A 135 6.92 11.36 -10.00
CA ASP A 135 5.98 11.32 -11.12
C ASP A 135 4.88 10.26 -10.92
N VAL A 136 5.18 9.10 -10.34
CA VAL A 136 4.16 8.11 -9.94
C VAL A 136 3.18 8.74 -8.93
N GLY A 137 3.70 9.45 -7.93
CA GLY A 137 2.90 10.18 -6.96
C GLY A 137 1.99 11.22 -7.61
N ILE A 138 2.54 12.05 -8.52
CA ILE A 138 1.77 13.04 -9.29
C ILE A 138 0.64 12.39 -10.08
N ALA A 139 0.90 11.26 -10.77
CA ALA A 139 -0.14 10.54 -11.49
C ALA A 139 -1.26 10.03 -10.57
N CYS A 140 -0.89 9.53 -9.38
CA CYS A 140 -1.84 9.07 -8.38
C CYS A 140 -2.69 10.21 -7.81
N ASP A 141 -2.08 11.35 -7.48
CA ASP A 141 -2.79 12.51 -6.95
C ASP A 141 -3.78 13.09 -7.97
N TRP A 142 -3.43 13.08 -9.27
CA TRP A 142 -4.34 13.48 -10.34
C TRP A 142 -5.52 12.53 -10.49
N ALA A 143 -5.29 11.22 -10.37
CA ALA A 143 -6.35 10.23 -10.33
C ALA A 143 -7.28 10.44 -9.12
N ALA A 144 -6.73 10.57 -7.92
CA ALA A 144 -7.48 10.80 -6.69
C ALA A 144 -8.31 12.10 -6.76
N ALA A 145 -7.72 13.18 -7.26
CA ALA A 145 -8.41 14.45 -7.48
C ALA A 145 -9.55 14.32 -8.48
N SER A 146 -9.40 13.50 -9.53
CA SER A 146 -10.47 13.22 -10.49
C SER A 146 -11.65 12.50 -9.84
N ALA A 147 -11.42 11.52 -8.96
CA ALA A 147 -12.51 10.88 -8.21
C ALA A 147 -13.25 11.88 -7.32
N TRP A 148 -12.50 12.80 -6.70
CA TRP A 148 -13.06 13.83 -5.83
C TRP A 148 -13.95 14.84 -6.56
N GLN A 149 -13.75 15.07 -7.86
CA GLN A 149 -14.68 15.89 -8.67
C GLN A 149 -16.10 15.31 -8.71
N HIS A 150 -16.24 14.01 -8.44
CA HIS A 150 -17.52 13.31 -8.34
C HIS A 150 -18.00 13.12 -6.89
N ASN A 151 -17.31 13.72 -5.91
CA ASN A 151 -17.53 13.51 -4.48
C ASN A 151 -17.45 12.02 -4.06
N VAL A 152 -16.61 11.24 -4.74
CA VAL A 152 -16.39 9.84 -4.41
C VAL A 152 -15.20 9.71 -3.47
N ASP A 153 -15.46 9.11 -2.30
CA ASP A 153 -14.41 8.81 -1.33
C ASP A 153 -13.37 7.86 -1.94
N ASN A 154 -12.09 8.16 -1.74
CA ASN A 154 -11.00 7.38 -2.30
C ASN A 154 -9.74 7.53 -1.46
N ARG A 155 -8.85 6.52 -1.48
CA ARG A 155 -7.60 6.56 -0.71
C ARG A 155 -6.47 5.87 -1.46
N VAL A 156 -5.36 6.58 -1.63
CA VAL A 156 -4.10 6.02 -2.14
C VAL A 156 -3.48 5.12 -1.07
N GLN A 157 -3.13 3.90 -1.45
CA GLN A 157 -2.68 2.81 -0.58
C GLN A 157 -1.47 2.09 -1.18
N GLY A 158 -0.37 2.04 -0.43
CA GLY A 158 0.78 1.20 -0.78
C GLY A 158 0.54 -0.29 -0.49
N SER A 159 -0.37 -0.61 0.43
CA SER A 159 -0.74 -1.98 0.81
C SER A 159 -1.42 -2.73 -0.34
N THR A 160 -2.48 -2.18 -0.92
CA THR A 160 -3.19 -2.76 -2.08
C THR A 160 -2.30 -2.82 -3.30
N GLY A 161 -1.48 -1.78 -3.53
CA GLY A 161 -0.50 -1.75 -4.60
C GLY A 161 0.56 -2.84 -4.46
N SER A 162 1.09 -3.05 -3.25
CA SER A 162 2.05 -4.12 -2.98
C SER A 162 1.42 -5.51 -3.06
N ALA A 163 0.20 -5.70 -2.55
CA ALA A 163 -0.53 -6.95 -2.71
C ALA A 163 -0.73 -7.30 -4.19
N ALA A 164 -1.15 -6.32 -5.01
CA ALA A 164 -1.26 -6.48 -6.45
C ALA A 164 0.11 -6.79 -7.09
N LYS A 165 1.19 -6.11 -6.69
CA LYS A 165 2.53 -6.39 -7.21
C LYS A 165 2.97 -7.83 -6.90
N THR A 166 2.76 -8.29 -5.67
CA THR A 166 3.10 -9.65 -5.24
C THR A 166 2.32 -10.70 -6.04
N LEU A 167 1.06 -10.43 -6.35
CA LEU A 167 0.21 -11.30 -7.17
C LEU A 167 0.54 -11.27 -8.68
N GLY A 168 1.41 -10.35 -9.13
CA GLY A 168 1.85 -10.27 -10.52
C GLY A 168 1.10 -9.26 -11.39
N TYR A 169 0.27 -8.38 -10.81
CA TYR A 169 -0.35 -7.29 -11.56
C TYR A 169 0.71 -6.29 -12.03
N LEU A 170 0.46 -5.67 -13.19
CA LEU A 170 1.33 -4.67 -13.84
C LEU A 170 2.80 -5.13 -13.87
N PRO A 171 3.14 -6.19 -14.64
CA PRO A 171 4.42 -6.88 -14.52
C PRO A 171 5.65 -6.01 -14.80
N GLU A 172 5.53 -4.96 -15.61
CA GLU A 172 6.63 -4.04 -15.93
C GLU A 172 6.81 -2.93 -14.89
N ALA A 173 5.84 -2.74 -13.97
CA ALA A 173 5.91 -1.71 -12.95
C ALA A 173 6.76 -2.18 -11.76
N SER A 174 7.72 -1.38 -11.32
CA SER A 174 8.50 -1.66 -10.11
C SER A 174 7.83 -1.07 -8.86
N SER A 175 7.02 -0.05 -9.03
CA SER A 175 6.23 0.61 -7.99
C SER A 175 4.78 0.62 -8.43
N ILE A 176 3.90 0.11 -7.57
CA ILE A 176 2.44 0.08 -7.79
C ILE A 176 1.78 0.68 -6.55
N LEU A 177 0.87 1.62 -6.78
CA LEU A 177 -0.05 2.13 -5.78
C LEU A 177 -1.47 1.71 -6.16
N GLY A 178 -2.27 1.33 -5.19
CA GLY A 178 -3.70 1.13 -5.38
C GLY A 178 -4.47 2.32 -4.84
N ILE A 179 -5.58 2.65 -5.48
CA ILE A 179 -6.53 3.67 -5.02
C ILE A 179 -7.87 2.95 -4.88
N SER A 180 -8.29 2.71 -3.65
CA SER A 180 -9.63 2.18 -3.40
C SER A 180 -10.65 3.31 -3.56
N VAL A 181 -11.72 3.06 -4.32
CA VAL A 181 -12.71 4.06 -4.76
C VAL A 181 -14.11 3.63 -4.31
N GLY A 182 -14.83 4.53 -3.66
CA GLY A 182 -16.08 4.21 -2.99
C GLY A 182 -15.88 3.24 -1.82
N PRO A 183 -16.88 2.50 -1.36
CA PRO A 183 -18.26 2.56 -1.81
C PRO A 183 -18.93 3.90 -1.50
N CYS A 184 -20.10 4.15 -2.09
CA CYS A 184 -20.89 5.36 -1.86
C CYS A 184 -21.52 5.35 -0.44
N LYS A 185 -20.66 5.56 0.57
CA LYS A 185 -20.97 5.66 2.00
C LYS A 185 -20.09 6.75 2.62
N GLU A 186 -20.48 7.23 3.78
CA GLU A 186 -19.77 8.33 4.44
C GLU A 186 -18.39 7.89 4.95
N LEU A 187 -17.34 8.54 4.43
CA LEU A 187 -15.95 8.53 4.94
C LEU A 187 -15.38 7.13 5.21
N VAL A 188 -15.61 6.17 4.32
CA VAL A 188 -15.19 4.76 4.51
C VAL A 188 -13.68 4.65 4.74
N TRP A 189 -12.88 5.44 4.01
CA TRP A 189 -11.41 5.36 4.08
C TRP A 189 -10.76 6.31 5.09
N TYR A 190 -11.55 7.19 5.72
CA TYR A 190 -11.04 8.26 6.58
C TYR A 190 -11.76 8.37 7.93
N SER A 191 -12.82 7.58 8.17
CA SER A 191 -13.60 7.62 9.42
C SER A 191 -12.77 7.17 10.62
N ARG A 192 -12.40 8.14 11.48
CA ARG A 192 -11.66 7.88 12.73
C ARG A 192 -12.47 7.08 13.73
N GLU A 193 -13.77 7.27 13.78
CA GLU A 193 -14.63 6.51 14.69
C GLU A 193 -14.65 5.03 14.32
N VAL A 194 -14.80 4.72 13.03
CA VAL A 194 -14.75 3.34 12.54
C VAL A 194 -13.34 2.76 12.75
N MET A 195 -12.29 3.54 12.45
CA MET A 195 -10.91 3.11 12.66
C MET A 195 -10.60 2.74 14.12
N ASN A 196 -10.95 3.61 15.08
CA ASN A 196 -10.65 3.39 16.49
C ASN A 196 -11.38 2.17 17.08
N LYS A 197 -12.47 1.71 16.44
CA LYS A 197 -13.21 0.52 16.85
C LYS A 197 -12.66 -0.77 16.23
N LYS A 198 -11.77 -0.69 15.24
CA LYS A 198 -11.20 -1.87 14.56
C LYS A 198 -10.09 -2.55 15.37
N PHE A 199 -9.47 -1.84 16.29
CA PHE A 199 -8.38 -2.34 17.13
C PHE A 199 -8.74 -2.20 18.60
N THR A 200 -8.31 -3.15 19.41
CA THR A 200 -8.46 -3.08 20.86
C THR A 200 -7.52 -2.02 21.44
N TYR A 201 -7.75 -1.62 22.70
CA TYR A 201 -6.83 -0.73 23.41
C TYR A 201 -5.44 -1.37 23.48
N GLU A 202 -5.39 -2.67 23.73
CA GLU A 202 -4.18 -3.47 23.82
C GLU A 202 -3.40 -3.49 22.50
N ASP A 203 -4.11 -3.64 21.36
CA ASP A 203 -3.50 -3.56 20.02
C ASP A 203 -2.87 -2.19 19.79
N HIS A 204 -3.58 -1.11 20.14
CA HIS A 204 -3.07 0.25 20.00
C HIS A 204 -1.81 0.50 20.85
N ILE A 205 -1.81 0.07 22.12
CA ILE A 205 -0.65 0.19 23.00
C ILE A 205 0.53 -0.60 22.45
N LYS A 206 0.31 -1.86 22.06
CA LYS A 206 1.34 -2.72 21.47
C LYS A 206 1.95 -2.08 20.22
N THR A 207 1.13 -1.54 19.33
CA THR A 207 1.62 -0.86 18.12
C THR A 207 2.39 0.40 18.44
N MET A 208 1.97 1.20 19.41
CA MET A 208 2.74 2.37 19.83
C MET A 208 4.11 1.98 20.40
N PHE A 209 4.17 0.94 21.24
CA PHE A 209 5.45 0.43 21.75
C PHE A 209 6.38 -0.06 20.64
N ASN A 210 5.84 -0.78 19.65
CA ASN A 210 6.65 -1.34 18.57
C ASN A 210 7.10 -0.30 17.53
N THR A 211 6.28 0.71 17.25
CA THR A 211 6.54 1.68 16.17
C THR A 211 7.17 2.98 16.64
N LEU A 212 6.92 3.38 17.89
CA LEU A 212 7.38 4.63 18.46
C LEU A 212 8.00 4.40 19.86
N PRO A 213 8.92 3.43 20.03
CA PRO A 213 9.45 3.07 21.35
C PRO A 213 10.12 4.27 22.05
N ILE A 214 10.67 5.20 21.27
CA ILE A 214 11.31 6.42 21.75
C ILE A 214 10.37 7.29 22.60
N ASN A 215 9.07 7.28 22.34
CA ASN A 215 8.08 8.06 23.10
C ASN A 215 7.85 7.51 24.51
N PHE A 216 8.28 6.26 24.75
CA PHE A 216 8.10 5.56 26.01
C PHE A 216 9.42 5.37 26.77
N LEU A 217 10.52 5.95 26.28
CA LEU A 217 11.80 5.92 26.98
C LEU A 217 11.82 6.86 28.19
N GLY A 218 12.43 6.38 29.27
CA GLY A 218 12.84 7.17 30.42
C GLY A 218 14.13 7.95 30.16
N PHE A 219 14.56 8.73 31.15
CA PHE A 219 15.78 9.54 31.04
C PHE A 219 17.02 8.65 30.80
N ALA A 220 17.84 9.02 29.80
CA ALA A 220 18.97 8.21 29.36
C ALA A 220 20.23 8.35 30.23
N GLY A 221 20.26 9.21 31.25
CA GLY A 221 21.47 9.49 32.04
C GLY A 221 22.08 8.30 32.78
N SER A 222 21.37 7.18 32.88
CA SER A 222 21.90 5.89 33.37
C SER A 222 22.72 5.11 32.33
N GLY A 223 22.75 5.56 31.07
CA GLY A 223 23.26 4.79 29.91
C GLY A 223 22.35 3.63 29.49
N LYS A 224 21.27 3.34 30.23
CA LYS A 224 20.24 2.35 29.94
C LYS A 224 18.87 2.94 30.30
N PRO A 225 18.23 3.70 29.39
CA PRO A 225 16.92 4.28 29.67
C PRO A 225 15.90 3.18 29.91
N ALA A 226 15.11 3.31 30.99
CA ALA A 226 13.97 2.44 31.24
C ALA A 226 12.89 2.62 30.16
N PHE A 227 12.11 1.58 29.90
CA PHE A 227 10.97 1.61 29.01
C PHE A 227 9.67 1.63 29.82
N LYS A 228 8.83 2.64 29.58
CA LYS A 228 7.58 2.88 30.31
C LYS A 228 6.44 2.04 29.73
N SER A 229 6.54 0.71 29.86
CA SER A 229 5.55 -0.24 29.33
C SER A 229 4.32 -0.44 30.21
N THR A 230 4.34 0.02 31.46
CA THR A 230 3.24 -0.14 32.43
C THR A 230 2.95 1.18 33.14
N ASP A 231 1.75 1.31 33.72
CA ASP A 231 1.34 2.51 34.47
C ASP A 231 2.27 2.78 35.66
N ARG A 232 2.77 1.72 36.31
CA ARG A 232 3.73 1.77 37.42
C ARG A 232 5.12 1.28 36.99
N TRP A 233 5.62 1.77 35.86
CA TRP A 233 6.92 1.38 35.28
C TRP A 233 8.14 1.55 36.21
N TRP A 234 8.02 2.39 37.26
CA TRP A 234 9.05 2.57 38.29
C TRP A 234 9.13 1.40 39.29
N GLU A 235 8.10 0.55 39.36
CA GLU A 235 8.10 -0.68 40.18
C GLU A 235 8.49 -1.92 39.39
N GLU A 236 8.13 -1.96 38.10
CA GLU A 236 8.49 -3.02 37.17
C GLU A 236 9.22 -2.42 35.96
N THR A 237 10.52 -2.21 36.14
CA THR A 237 11.35 -1.51 35.16
C THR A 237 11.73 -2.43 34.00
N HIS A 238 11.20 -2.12 32.83
CA HIS A 238 11.59 -2.77 31.58
C HIS A 238 12.71 -1.98 30.90
N PHE A 239 13.52 -2.63 30.07
CA PHE A 239 14.59 -1.99 29.29
C PHE A 239 14.55 -2.49 27.85
N ILE A 240 14.87 -1.63 26.90
CA ILE A 240 15.04 -2.05 25.50
C ILE A 240 16.38 -2.77 25.35
N SER A 241 16.37 -3.91 24.67
CA SER A 241 17.56 -4.63 24.24
C SER A 241 17.62 -4.73 22.71
N TRP A 242 18.81 -4.94 22.17
CA TRP A 242 19.04 -5.12 20.73
C TRP A 242 19.66 -6.50 20.52
N GLY A 243 19.13 -7.27 19.59
CA GLY A 243 19.63 -8.60 19.25
C GLY A 243 18.73 -9.31 18.25
N PRO A 244 19.16 -10.48 17.74
CA PRO A 244 18.31 -11.34 16.92
C PRO A 244 16.99 -11.66 17.64
N GLN A 245 15.91 -11.78 16.86
CA GLN A 245 14.58 -12.12 17.36
C GLN A 245 14.04 -13.30 16.55
N PRO A 246 14.50 -14.54 16.83
CA PRO A 246 14.17 -15.72 16.01
C PRO A 246 12.67 -15.93 15.85
N GLU A 247 11.87 -15.68 16.90
CA GLU A 247 10.40 -15.81 16.84
C GLU A 247 9.77 -14.81 15.86
N SER A 248 10.32 -13.60 15.77
CA SER A 248 9.84 -12.59 14.81
C SER A 248 10.27 -12.92 13.38
N GLU A 249 11.47 -13.46 13.23
CA GLU A 249 11.99 -13.94 11.94
C GLU A 249 11.20 -15.13 11.42
N GLU A 250 10.91 -16.11 12.28
CA GLU A 250 10.08 -17.28 11.98
C GLU A 250 8.67 -16.87 11.58
N ARG A 251 8.03 -15.98 12.34
CA ARG A 251 6.72 -15.43 11.98
C ARG A 251 6.72 -14.70 10.64
N MET A 252 7.79 -13.97 10.33
CA MET A 252 7.93 -13.30 9.03
C MET A 252 8.06 -14.33 7.90
N TYR A 253 8.82 -15.39 8.12
CA TYR A 253 8.96 -16.50 7.17
C TYR A 253 7.64 -17.22 6.92
N GLU A 254 6.88 -17.55 7.98
CA GLU A 254 5.55 -18.16 7.86
C GLU A 254 4.61 -17.31 6.99
N VAL A 255 4.58 -15.99 7.22
CA VAL A 255 3.77 -15.07 6.41
C VAL A 255 4.23 -15.04 4.95
N ILE A 256 5.54 -15.06 4.69
CA ILE A 256 6.06 -15.11 3.31
C ILE A 256 5.64 -16.42 2.62
N MET A 257 5.67 -17.55 3.34
CA MET A 257 5.22 -18.83 2.79
C MET A 257 3.72 -18.83 2.48
N GLU A 258 2.90 -18.29 3.37
CA GLU A 258 1.46 -18.12 3.10
C GLU A 258 1.21 -17.17 1.91
N MET A 259 1.99 -16.10 1.77
CA MET A 259 1.90 -15.22 0.59
C MET A 259 2.24 -16.00 -0.69
N ALA A 260 3.24 -16.88 -0.65
CA ALA A 260 3.58 -17.74 -1.78
C ALA A 260 2.43 -18.68 -2.15
N ASP A 261 1.74 -19.27 -1.18
CA ASP A 261 0.57 -20.13 -1.43
C ASP A 261 -0.56 -19.35 -2.15
N ILE A 262 -0.79 -18.09 -1.79
CA ILE A 262 -1.76 -17.23 -2.47
C ILE A 262 -1.29 -16.89 -3.90
N VAL A 263 0.00 -16.65 -4.11
CA VAL A 263 0.58 -16.44 -5.44
C VAL A 263 0.44 -17.70 -6.30
N ASP A 264 0.70 -18.89 -5.77
CA ASP A 264 0.55 -20.14 -6.50
C ASP A 264 -0.92 -20.40 -6.88
N LYS A 265 -1.85 -20.01 -6.00
CA LYS A 265 -3.30 -20.13 -6.23
C LYS A 265 -3.81 -19.21 -7.36
N TYR A 266 -3.40 -17.95 -7.38
CA TYR A 266 -3.99 -16.93 -8.27
C TYR A 266 -3.07 -16.41 -9.38
N GLY A 267 -1.76 -16.47 -9.15
CA GLY A 267 -0.72 -15.93 -10.04
C GLY A 267 -0.80 -16.47 -11.48
N PRO A 268 -1.05 -17.77 -11.73
CA PRO A 268 -1.16 -18.28 -13.09
C PRO A 268 -2.30 -17.64 -13.90
N GLU A 269 -3.47 -17.44 -13.28
CA GLU A 269 -4.62 -16.80 -13.94
C GLU A 269 -4.35 -15.32 -14.21
N ILE A 270 -3.77 -14.62 -13.23
CA ILE A 270 -3.40 -13.21 -13.35
C ILE A 270 -2.35 -13.04 -14.45
N ALA A 271 -1.31 -13.88 -14.48
CA ALA A 271 -0.26 -13.85 -15.48
C ALA A 271 -0.79 -14.10 -16.90
N ALA A 272 -1.77 -14.99 -17.06
CA ALA A 272 -2.40 -15.26 -18.35
C ALA A 272 -3.06 -14.02 -18.96
N LYS A 273 -3.60 -13.09 -18.15
CA LYS A 273 -4.18 -11.83 -18.63
C LYS A 273 -3.15 -10.88 -19.28
N TYR A 274 -1.85 -11.08 -19.03
CA TYR A 274 -0.76 -10.27 -19.61
C TYR A 274 -0.03 -10.94 -20.78
N GLN A 275 -0.33 -12.21 -21.08
CA GLN A 275 0.21 -12.91 -22.25
C GLN A 275 -0.67 -12.55 -23.46
N LYS A 276 -0.17 -11.63 -24.29
CA LYS A 276 -0.76 -11.28 -25.60
C LYS A 276 -0.37 -12.27 -26.68
#